data_AF-A0A813KPR1-F1
#
_entry.id   AF-A0A813KPR1-F1
#
_cell.length_a   1.000
_cell.length_b   1.000
_cell.length_c   1.000
_cell.angle_alpha   90.00
_cell.angle_beta   90.00
_cell.angle_gamma   90.00
#
_symmetry.space_group_name_H-M   'P 1'
#
loop_
_entity.id
_entity.type
_entity.pdbx_description
1 polymer ?
#
loop_
_entity_poly.entity_id
_entity_poly.type
_entity_poly.pdbx_seq_one_letter_code
_entity_poly.pdbx_strand_id
1 'polypeptide(L)'
;TGAATIFAPRLPAEYALWMGEIQPPERIKEHYGAAEVVYIDEMVQWFERRKPEKVYVQRGRNSDSGKEVAPADFEGLRSSYTVDEESLHHVVYESRAVKNEEEL
;
A
#
# COMPACT_ATOMS: atom_id res chain seq x y z
N THR A 1 0.58 -14.09 -9.41
CA THR A 1 1.29 -14.22 -8.12
C THR A 1 0.75 -13.15 -7.18
N GLY A 2 0.65 -13.44 -5.87
CA GLY A 2 0.14 -12.49 -4.86
C GLY A 2 1.25 -11.87 -4.01
N ALA A 3 2.38 -11.53 -4.63
CA ALA A 3 3.54 -11.01 -3.89
C ALA A 3 3.25 -9.61 -3.34
N ALA A 4 3.39 -9.44 -2.02
CA ALA A 4 3.18 -8.16 -1.34
C ALA A 4 4.49 -7.39 -1.20
N THR A 5 4.45 -6.09 -1.51
CA THR A 5 5.57 -5.15 -1.30
C THR A 5 5.11 -4.02 -0.39
N ILE A 6 5.93 -3.64 0.59
CA ILE A 6 5.67 -2.53 1.51
C ILE A 6 6.59 -1.36 1.15
N PHE A 7 6.02 -0.15 1.09
CA PHE A 7 6.78 1.09 0.96
C PHE A 7 6.89 1.78 2.32
N ALA A 8 8.09 1.81 2.89
CA ALA A 8 8.38 2.37 4.21
C ALA A 8 9.06 3.76 4.10
N PRO A 9 8.78 4.71 5.02
CA PRO A 9 9.50 5.98 5.02
C PRO A 9 10.97 5.79 5.36
N ARG A 10 11.85 6.55 4.69
CA ARG A 10 13.24 6.70 5.13
C ARG A 10 13.29 7.76 6.22
N LEU A 11 13.40 7.31 7.47
CA LEU A 11 13.35 8.18 8.63
C LEU A 11 14.73 8.80 8.93
N PRO A 12 14.78 10.08 9.34
CA PRO A 12 16.03 10.73 9.70
C PRO A 12 16.52 10.25 11.08
N ALA A 13 17.82 10.38 11.36
CA ALA A 13 18.43 9.80 12.56
C ALA A 13 17.84 10.33 13.87
N GLU A 14 17.47 11.62 13.93
CA GLU A 14 16.84 12.23 15.09
C GLU A 14 15.49 11.59 15.45
N TYR A 15 14.82 10.93 14.50
CA TYR A 15 13.57 10.20 14.77
C TYR A 15 13.76 9.14 15.86
N ALA A 16 14.95 8.54 15.94
CA ALA A 16 15.30 7.55 16.96
C ALA A 16 15.25 8.12 18.40
N LEU A 17 15.48 9.42 18.56
CA LEU A 17 15.47 10.09 19.86
C LEU A 17 14.04 10.34 20.36
N TRP A 18 13.11 10.60 19.45
CA TRP A 18 11.74 11.03 19.80
C TRP A 18 10.72 9.90 19.74
N MET A 19 10.88 9.00 18.77
CA MET A 19 9.85 8.03 18.37
C MET A 19 10.30 6.58 18.56
N GLY A 20 11.55 6.37 18.99
CA GLY A 20 12.15 5.06 19.23
C GLY A 20 12.93 4.50 18.04
N GLU A 21 13.48 3.30 18.22
CA GLU A 21 14.37 2.64 17.26
C GLU A 21 13.81 2.63 15.82
N ILE A 22 14.62 3.15 14.88
CA ILE A 22 14.32 3.09 13.44
C ILE A 22 14.56 1.66 12.96
N GLN A 23 13.48 0.99 12.54
CA GLN A 23 13.51 -0.40 12.14
C GLN A 23 14.12 -0.56 10.73
N PRO A 24 15.05 -1.51 10.53
CA PRO A 24 15.57 -1.80 9.19
C PRO A 24 14.49 -2.48 8.31
N PRO A 25 14.55 -2.33 6.97
CA PRO A 25 13.59 -2.93 6.05
C PRO A 25 13.41 -4.44 6.21
N GLU A 26 14.49 -5.16 6.55
CA GLU A 26 14.46 -6.61 6.78
C GLU A 26 13.55 -6.99 7.94
N ARG A 27 13.56 -6.20 9.02
CA ARG A 27 12.68 -6.42 10.18
C ARG A 27 11.23 -6.13 9.85
N ILE A 28 10.96 -5.10 9.05
CA ILE A 28 9.61 -4.79 8.54
C ILE A 28 9.13 -5.96 7.65
N LYS A 29 10.00 -6.46 6.77
CA LYS A 29 9.70 -7.56 5.86
C LYS A 29 9.31 -8.83 6.61
N GLU A 30 10.11 -9.21 7.59
CA GLU A 30 9.86 -10.37 8.45
C GLU A 30 8.57 -10.20 9.25
N HIS A 31 8.40 -9.05 9.90
CA HIS A 31 7.24 -8.77 10.76
C HIS A 31 5.91 -8.85 10.00
N TYR A 32 5.85 -8.35 8.76
CA TYR A 32 4.63 -8.33 7.95
C TYR A 32 4.51 -9.48 6.94
N GLY A 33 5.48 -10.41 6.90
CA GLY A 33 5.49 -11.50 5.93
C GLY A 33 5.53 -11.04 4.46
N ALA A 34 6.11 -9.86 4.19
CA ALA A 34 6.16 -9.28 2.85
C ALA A 34 7.23 -9.95 1.98
N ALA A 35 7.03 -9.92 0.66
CA ALA A 35 8.05 -10.39 -0.28
C ALA A 35 9.22 -9.40 -0.38
N GLU A 36 8.93 -8.11 -0.26
CA GLU A 36 9.88 -7.01 -0.45
C GLU A 36 9.47 -5.79 0.41
N VAL A 37 10.45 -5.03 0.88
CA VAL A 37 10.25 -3.72 1.51
C VAL A 37 11.15 -2.73 0.79
N VAL A 38 10.61 -1.58 0.43
CA VAL A 38 11.26 -0.53 -0.37
C VAL A 38 11.03 0.80 0.30
N TYR A 39 11.93 1.76 0.13
CA TYR A 39 11.66 3.09 0.64
C TYR A 39 10.65 3.86 -0.23
N ILE A 40 9.84 4.71 0.38
CA ILE A 40 8.85 5.54 -0.35
C ILE A 40 9.54 6.42 -1.40
N ASP A 41 10.74 6.94 -1.11
CA ASP A 41 11.53 7.74 -2.04
C ASP A 41 12.04 6.96 -3.28
N GLU A 42 11.99 5.63 -3.22
CA GLU A 42 12.37 4.72 -4.31
C GLU A 42 11.14 4.14 -5.05
N MET A 43 9.92 4.51 -4.64
CA MET A 43 8.66 3.93 -5.14
C MET A 43 8.47 4.15 -6.64
N VAL A 44 8.71 5.37 -7.14
CA VAL A 44 8.55 5.68 -8.58
C VAL A 44 9.46 4.78 -9.42
N GLN A 45 10.75 4.69 -9.07
CA GLN A 45 11.70 3.83 -9.77
C GLN A 45 11.32 2.35 -9.67
N TRP A 46 10.74 1.93 -8.55
CA TRP A 46 10.27 0.56 -8.37
C TRP A 46 9.14 0.22 -9.36
N PHE A 47 8.19 1.15 -9.56
CA PHE A 47 7.11 1.03 -10.54
C PHE A 47 7.63 1.07 -11.99
N GLU A 48 8.58 1.96 -12.29
CA GLU A 48 9.22 2.05 -13.62
C GLU A 48 9.93 0.77 -14.04
N ARG A 49 10.57 0.08 -13.09
CA ARG A 49 11.22 -1.22 -13.35
C ARG A 49 10.22 -2.33 -13.65
N ARG A 50 9.02 -2.27 -13.05
CA ARG A 50 7.99 -3.32 -13.15
C ARG A 50 6.98 -3.09 -14.24
N LYS A 51 6.78 -1.85 -14.68
CA LYS A 51 5.91 -1.45 -15.79
C LYS A 51 4.53 -2.11 -15.73
N PRO A 52 3.77 -1.93 -14.63
CA PRO A 52 2.42 -2.49 -14.55
C PRO A 52 1.54 -1.92 -15.66
N GLU A 53 0.75 -2.77 -16.32
CA GLU A 53 -0.21 -2.33 -17.34
C GLU A 53 -1.35 -1.50 -16.74
N LYS A 54 -1.76 -1.85 -15.52
CA LYS A 54 -2.85 -1.22 -14.77
C LYS A 54 -2.55 -1.23 -13.28
N VAL A 55 -2.89 -0.13 -12.60
CA VAL A 55 -2.79 0.01 -11.15
C VAL A 55 -4.20 0.17 -10.59
N TYR A 56 -4.60 -0.70 -9.66
CA TYR A 56 -5.88 -0.61 -8.98
C TYR A 56 -5.71 0.17 -7.68
N VAL A 57 -6.52 1.21 -7.48
CA VAL A 57 -6.53 2.00 -6.24
C VAL A 57 -7.92 2.00 -5.63
N GLN A 58 -8.00 2.13 -4.31
CA GLN A 58 -9.27 2.05 -3.61
C GLN A 58 -10.00 3.40 -3.66
N ARG A 59 -11.16 3.44 -4.31
CA ARG A 59 -12.11 4.56 -4.22
C ARG A 59 -13.53 4.03 -4.08
N GLY A 60 -14.28 4.61 -3.15
CA GLY A 60 -15.68 4.24 -2.94
C GLY A 60 -16.25 4.86 -1.68
N ARG A 61 -17.57 4.74 -1.52
CA ARG A 61 -18.33 5.40 -0.45
C ARG A 61 -18.71 4.40 0.63
N ASN A 62 -18.33 4.70 1.86
CA ASN A 62 -18.79 3.93 3.02
C ASN A 62 -20.29 4.22 3.25
N SER A 63 -21.11 3.17 3.33
CA SER A 63 -22.58 3.27 3.43
C SER A 63 -23.07 3.92 4.73
N ASP A 64 -22.34 3.73 5.82
CA ASP A 64 -22.77 4.17 7.16
C ASP A 64 -22.45 5.66 7.37
N SER A 65 -21.22 6.06 7.05
CA SER A 65 -20.73 7.43 7.22
C SER A 65 -21.00 8.32 6.01
N GLY A 66 -21.30 7.73 4.86
CA GLY A 66 -21.43 8.43 3.59
C GLY A 66 -20.12 9.02 3.05
N LYS A 67 -18.97 8.80 3.71
CA LYS A 67 -17.66 9.34 3.32
C LYS A 67 -17.03 8.54 2.19
N GLU A 68 -16.30 9.22 1.32
CA GLU A 68 -15.50 8.59 0.26
C GLU A 68 -14.08 8.32 0.75
N VAL A 69 -13.52 7.17 0.35
CA VAL A 69 -12.10 6.84 0.53
C VAL A 69 -11.28 7.61 -0.51
N ALA A 70 -10.27 8.34 -0.05
CA ALA A 70 -9.33 9.00 -0.94
C ALA A 70 -8.44 7.94 -1.63
N PRO A 71 -8.40 7.90 -2.98
CA PRO A 71 -7.54 6.96 -3.68
C PRO A 71 -6.07 7.27 -3.42
N ALA A 72 -5.26 6.20 -3.38
CA ALA A 72 -3.82 6.35 -3.32
C ALA A 72 -3.30 7.14 -4.53
N ASP A 73 -2.26 7.94 -4.29
CA ASP A 73 -1.59 8.70 -5.33
C ASP A 73 -0.11 8.85 -5.03
N PHE A 74 0.68 9.03 -6.07
CA PHE A 74 2.09 9.40 -5.99
C PHE A 74 2.50 10.11 -7.27
N GLU A 75 3.67 10.76 -7.23
CA GLU A 75 4.19 11.51 -8.36
C GLU A 75 4.28 10.64 -9.63
N GLY A 76 3.53 11.05 -10.65
CA GLY A 76 3.51 10.38 -11.95
C GLY A 76 2.57 9.18 -12.07
N LEU A 77 1.81 8.79 -11.04
CA LEU A 77 0.92 7.61 -11.10
C LEU A 77 -0.07 7.69 -12.29
N ARG A 78 -0.89 8.75 -12.33
CA ARG A 78 -1.95 8.91 -13.34
C ARG A 78 -1.44 9.35 -14.71
N SER A 79 -0.25 9.93 -14.79
CA SER A 79 0.37 10.31 -16.06
C SER A 79 1.13 9.16 -16.73
N SER A 80 1.60 8.19 -15.95
CA SER A 80 2.45 7.10 -16.43
C SER A 80 1.74 5.75 -16.52
N TYR A 81 0.60 5.57 -15.82
CA TYR A 81 -0.10 4.29 -15.74
C TYR A 81 -1.62 4.42 -15.94
N THR A 82 -2.23 3.34 -16.42
CA THR A 82 -3.70 3.20 -16.39
C THR A 82 -4.13 2.94 -14.96
N VAL A 83 -4.94 3.82 -14.37
CA VAL A 83 -5.43 3.69 -13.00
C VAL A 83 -6.90 3.27 -13.01
N ASP A 84 -7.23 2.22 -12.28
CA ASP A 84 -8.59 1.74 -12.03
C ASP A 84 -8.99 2.09 -10.60
N GLU A 85 -10.04 2.88 -10.45
CA GLU A 85 -10.54 3.35 -9.14
C GLU A 85 -11.85 2.65 -8.73
N GLU A 86 -12.43 1.83 -9.61
CA GLU A 86 -13.79 1.30 -9.42
C GLU A 86 -13.79 -0.12 -8.86
N SER A 87 -12.91 -0.98 -9.39
CA SER A 87 -13.00 -2.42 -9.13
C SER A 87 -12.63 -2.79 -7.70
N LEU A 88 -11.58 -2.14 -7.16
CA LEU A 88 -10.93 -2.59 -5.92
C LEU A 88 -11.83 -2.43 -4.69
N HIS A 89 -12.65 -1.38 -4.62
CA HIS A 89 -13.48 -1.12 -3.45
C HIS A 89 -14.50 -2.25 -3.22
N HIS A 90 -15.18 -2.67 -4.28
CA HIS A 90 -16.17 -3.75 -4.20
C HIS A 90 -15.52 -5.07 -3.77
N VAL A 91 -14.42 -5.46 -4.41
CA VAL A 91 -13.73 -6.72 -4.10
C VAL A 91 -13.24 -6.76 -2.65
N VAL A 92 -12.60 -5.68 -2.17
CA VAL A 92 -12.09 -5.61 -0.78
C VAL A 92 -13.22 -5.65 0.25
N TYR A 93 -14.35 -4.98 -0.02
CA TYR A 93 -15.49 -4.99 0.90
C TYR A 93 -16.17 -6.35 0.99
N GLU A 94 -16.36 -7.04 -0.14
CA GLU A 94 -16.88 -8.41 -0.16
C GLU A 94 -15.94 -9.36 0.58
N SER A 95 -14.62 -9.28 0.37
CA SER A 95 -13.65 -10.07 1.13
C SER A 95 -13.71 -9.80 2.64
N ARG A 96 -13.95 -8.56 3.05
CA ARG A 96 -14.06 -8.20 4.48
C ARG A 96 -15.37 -8.66 5.12
N ALA A 97 -16.42 -8.97 4.35
CA ALA A 97 -17.69 -9.40 4.90
C ALA A 97 -17.63 -10.84 5.45
N VAL A 98 -16.76 -11.68 4.88
CA VAL A 98 -16.56 -13.07 5.29
C VAL A 98 -15.25 -13.20 6.05
N LYS A 99 -15.28 -13.73 7.28
CA LYS A 99 -14.07 -13.90 8.12
C LYS A 99 -13.38 -15.21 7.85
N ASN A 100 -12.05 -15.19 7.86
CA ASN A 100 -11.26 -16.41 7.91
C ASN A 100 -11.14 -16.92 9.36
N GLU A 101 -10.56 -18.11 9.55
CA GLU A 101 -10.40 -18.71 10.89
C GLU A 101 -9.50 -17.92 11.83
N GLU A 102 -8.50 -17.18 11.31
CA GLU A 102 -7.61 -16.34 12.10
C GLU A 102 -8.28 -15.02 12.56
N GLU A 103 -9.34 -14.59 11.86
CA GLU A 103 -10.12 -13.38 12.13
C GLU A 103 -11.35 -13.60 13.02
N LEU A 104 -11.73 -14.87 13.29
CA LEU A 104 -12.85 -15.25 14.17
C LEU A 104 -12.44 -15.28 15.64
#